data_AF-A0A842WAL7-F1
#
_entry.id   AF-A0A842WAL7-F1
#
_cell.length_a   1.000
_cell.length_b   1.000
_cell.length_c   1.000
_cell.angle_alpha   90.00
_cell.angle_beta   90.00
_cell.angle_gamma   90.00
#
_symmetry.space_group_name_H-M   'P 1'
#
loop_
_entity.id
_entity.type
_entity.pdbx_description
1 polymer ?
#
loop_
_entity_poly.entity_id
_entity_poly.type
_entity_poly.pdbx_seq_one_letter_code
_entity_poly.pdbx_strand_id
1 'polypeptide(L)' 'MNEKNLAVCQKCGTEIQSFSAMRKWCIECREIIRLQQARERKQRKKNSKKSK' A
#
# COMPACT_ATOMS: atom_id res chain seq x y z
N MET A 1 -3.44 16.97 21.87
CA MET A 1 -4.54 15.98 21.75
C MET A 1 -4.34 15.25 20.44
N ASN A 2 -3.96 13.97 20.46
CA ASN A 2 -3.73 13.22 19.23
C ASN A 2 -5.08 12.77 18.66
N GLU A 3 -5.61 13.54 17.72
CA GLU A 3 -6.85 13.20 17.02
C GLU A 3 -6.62 11.96 16.15
N LYS A 4 -7.24 10.84 16.53
CA LYS A 4 -7.25 9.63 15.70
C LYS A 4 -8.20 9.89 14.55
N ASN A 5 -7.67 10.01 13.33
CA ASN A 5 -8.49 10.15 12.14
C ASN A 5 -9.04 8.77 11.75
N LEU A 6 -10.36 8.67 11.62
CA LEU A 6 -11.04 7.47 11.15
C LEU A 6 -11.07 7.51 9.62
N ALA A 7 -10.32 6.60 9.00
CA ALA A 7 -10.29 6.44 7.55
C ALA A 7 -10.83 5.06 7.17
N VAL A 8 -11.45 4.94 6.00
CA VAL A 8 -11.92 3.63 5.49
C VAL A 8 -10.92 3.10 4.47
N CYS A 9 -10.53 1.83 4.61
CA CYS A 9 -9.65 1.18 3.65
C CYS A 9 -10.33 1.10 2.27
N GLN A 10 -9.73 1.73 1.26
CA GLN A 10 -10.28 1.72 -0.10
C GLN A 10 -10.26 0.34 -0.77
N LYS A 11 -9.57 -0.66 -0.19
CA LYS A 11 -9.44 -2.01 -0.76
C LYS A 11 -10.38 -3.05 -0.15
N CYS A 12 -10.61 -2.97 1.16
CA CYS A 12 -11.41 -3.97 1.88
C CYS A 12 -12.56 -3.38 2.70
N GLY A 13 -12.70 -2.05 2.76
CA GLY A 13 -13.76 -1.39 3.51
C GLY A 13 -13.56 -1.35 5.03
N THR A 14 -12.47 -1.92 5.55
CA THR A 14 -12.17 -1.91 6.99
C THR A 14 -11.93 -0.49 7.51
N GLU A 15 -12.48 -0.19 8.68
CA GLU A 15 -12.23 1.05 9.42
C GLU A 15 -10.80 1.07 9.97
N ILE A 16 -10.09 2.16 9.69
CA ILE A 16 -8.70 2.38 10.05
C ILE A 16 -8.67 3.52 11.06
N GLN A 17 -8.28 3.20 12.29
CA GLN A 17 -7.89 4.23 13.25
C GLN A 17 -6.43 4.62 12.99
N SER A 18 -6.19 5.80 12.41
CA SER A 18 -4.82 6.26 12.16
C SER A 18 -4.64 7.72 12.54
N PHE A 19 -3.47 8.05 13.09
CA PHE A 19 -3.07 9.44 13.30
C PHE A 19 -2.76 10.18 11.98
N SER A 20 -2.75 9.46 10.85
CA SER A 20 -2.50 10.03 9.54
C SER A 20 -3.77 9.95 8.68
N ALA A 21 -4.39 11.11 8.43
CA ALA A 21 -5.53 11.26 7.53
C ALA A 21 -5.22 10.84 6.07
N MET A 22 -3.93 10.74 5.72
CA MET A 22 -3.47 10.39 4.38
C MET A 22 -3.43 8.87 4.11
N ARG A 23 -3.80 8.05 5.10
CA ARG A 23 -3.72 6.60 4.99
C ARG A 23 -4.90 6.01 4.20
N LYS A 24 -4.63 5.60 2.96
CA LYS A 24 -5.64 5.01 2.04
C LYS A 24 -5.98 3.53 2.30
N TRP A 25 -5.09 2.78 2.94
CA TRP A 25 -5.22 1.33 3.12
C TRP A 25 -4.88 0.87 4.54
N CYS A 26 -5.58 -0.17 5.01
CA CYS A 26 -5.30 -0.84 6.29
C CYS A 26 -3.90 -1.49 6.27
N ILE A 27 -3.40 -1.93 7.43
CA ILE A 27 -2.05 -2.53 7.54
C ILE A 27 -1.92 -3.73 6.59
N GLU A 28 -2.91 -4.61 6.57
CA GLU A 28 -2.91 -5.83 5.76
C GLU A 28 -2.92 -5.52 4.26
N CYS A 29 -3.87 -4.68 3.81
CA CYS A 29 -3.94 -4.29 2.40
C CYS A 29 -2.70 -3.52 1.94
N ARG A 30 -2.11 -2.70 2.82
CA ARG A 30 -0.88 -1.97 2.54
C ARG A 30 0.29 -2.92 2.30
N GLU A 31 0.39 -4.00 3.07
CA GLU A 31 1.46 -4.98 2.91
C GLU A 31 1.31 -5.75 1.59
N ILE A 32 0.09 -6.19 1.26
CA ILE A 32 -0.20 -6.86 -0.02
C ILE A 32 0.20 -5.98 -1.20
N ILE A 33 -0.21 -4.70 -1.18
CA ILE A 33 0.12 -3.75 -2.25
C ILE A 33 1.63 -3.50 -2.34
N ARG A 34 2.31 -3.38 -1.20
CA ARG A 34 3.78 -3.24 -1.18
C ARG A 34 4.46 -4.45 -1.81
N LEU A 35 4.02 -5.66 -1.51
CA LEU A 35 4.54 -6.89 -2.10
C LEU A 35 4.29 -6.93 -3.61
N GLN A 36 3.10 -6.54 -4.06
CA GLN A 36 2.75 -6.46 -5.48
C GLN A 36 3.66 -5.46 -6.22
N GLN A 37 3.80 -4.24 -5.70
CA GLN A 37 4.68 -3.23 -6.27
C GLN A 37 6.15 -3.67 -6.30
N ALA A 38 6.62 -4.35 -5.26
CA ALA A 38 7.98 -4.90 -5.23
C ALA A 38 8.20 -5.95 -6.33
N ARG A 39 7.21 -6.84 -6.55
CA ARG A 39 7.25 -7.83 -7.65
C ARG A 39 7.26 -7.14 -9.01
N GLU A 40 6.40 -6.15 -9.24
CA GLU A 40 6.38 -5.37 -10.48
C GLU A 40 7.71 -4.67 -10.75
N ARG A 41 8.30 -4.02 -9.73
CA ARG A 41 9.62 -3.39 -9.85
C ARG A 41 10.69 -4.42 -10.23
N LYS A 42 10.66 -5.61 -9.62
CA LYS A 42 11.59 -6.71 -9.95
C LYS A 42 11.40 -7.20 -11.38
N GLN A 43 10.16 -7.36 -11.83
CA GLN A 43 9.85 -7.73 -13.22
C GLN A 43 10.31 -6.66 -14.21
N ARG A 44 10.04 -5.37 -13.96
CA ARG A 44 10.53 -4.27 -14.80
C ARG A 44 12.06 -4.26 -14.91
N LYS A 45 12.78 -4.48 -13.80
CA LYS A 45 14.25 -4.60 -13.81
C LYS A 45 14.75 -5.80 -14.61
N LYS A 46 14.08 -6.95 -14.52
CA LYS A 46 14.40 -8.13 -15.34
C LYS A 46 14.15 -7.86 -16.83
N ASN A 47 13.02 -7.23 -17.16
CA ASN A 47 12.66 -6.93 -18.54
C ASN A 47 13.63 -5.89 -19.16
N SER A 48 14.01 -4.87 -18.39
CA SER A 48 15.03 -3.90 -18.79
C SER A 48 16.41 -4.54 -19.05
N LYS A 49 16.76 -5.61 -18.31
CA LYS A 49 18.02 -6.34 -18.51
C LYS A 49 17.98 -7.36 -19.65
N LYS A 50 16.79 -7.80 -20.07
CA LYS A 50 16.60 -8.75 -21.18
C LYS A 50 16.66 -8.07 -22.57
N SER A 51 16.70 -6.74 -22.59
CA SER A 51 16.76 -5.92 -23.82
C SER A 51 18.17 -5.39 -24.12
N LYS A 52 19.23 -6.05 -23.64
CA LYS A 52 20.63 -5.71 -23.93
C LYS A 52 21.42 -6.95 -24.32
#